data_AF-A0A2E0CIH5-F1
#
_entry.id   AF-A0A2E0CIH5-F1
#
_cell.length_a   1.000
_cell.length_b   1.000
_cell.length_c   1.000
_cell.angle_alpha   90.00
_cell.angle_beta   90.00
_cell.angle_gamma   90.00
#
_symmetry.space_group_name_H-M   'P 1'
#
loop_
_entity.id
_entity.type
_entity.pdbx_description
1 polymer ?
#
loop_
_entity_poly.entity_id
_entity_poly.type
_entity_poly.pdbx_seq_one_letter_code
_entity_poly.pdbx_strand_id
1 'polypeptide(L)' 'KKWDHTHIFKECKNGIMMVDKVIYSIPFGIIGRLAHIIWVKAELKRIFNHRYKVIEQIFKEN' A
#
# COMPACT_ATOMS: atom_id res chain seq x y z
N LYS A 1 -16.02 7.37 -8.11
CA LYS A 1 -14.76 7.23 -7.32
C LYS A 1 -14.44 5.74 -7.26
N LYS A 2 -13.27 5.30 -7.71
CA LYS A 2 -12.82 3.91 -7.67
C LYS A 2 -11.68 3.80 -6.66
N TRP A 3 -11.83 2.90 -5.69
CA TRP A 3 -10.81 2.52 -4.72
C TRP A 3 -10.99 1.03 -4.45
N ASP A 4 -10.09 0.22 -5.00
CA ASP A 4 -10.06 -1.22 -4.81
C ASP A 4 -8.78 -1.55 -4.03
N HIS A 5 -8.95 -2.05 -2.81
CA HIS A 5 -7.86 -2.50 -1.97
C HIS A 5 -7.93 -4.01 -1.81
N THR A 6 -6.87 -4.70 -2.22
CA THR A 6 -6.77 -6.16 -2.19
C THR A 6 -5.55 -6.57 -1.38
N HIS A 7 -5.76 -7.50 -0.45
CA HIS A 7 -4.69 -8.15 0.31
C HIS A 7 -4.49 -9.55 -0.25
N ILE A 8 -3.24 -9.89 -0.58
CA ILE A 8 -2.86 -11.21 -1.08
C ILE A 8 -1.89 -11.82 -0.08
N PHE A 9 -2.23 -13.00 0.43
CA PHE A 9 -1.40 -13.76 1.35
C PHE A 9 -0.87 -14.99 0.62
N LYS A 10 0.43 -15.23 0.71
CA LYS A 10 1.09 -16.40 0.12
C LYS A 10 1.99 -17.05 1.15
N GLU A 11 1.83 -18.35 1.34
CA GLU A 11 2.81 -19.13 2.10
C GLU A 11 4.16 -19.12 1.39
N CYS A 12 5.22 -18.96 2.16
CA CYS A 12 6.61 -18.96 1.75
C CYS A 12 7.39 -19.87 2.70
N LYS A 13 8.59 -20.31 2.28
CA LYS A 13 9.42 -21.24 3.08
C LYS A 13 9.60 -20.86 4.55
N ASN A 14 9.62 -19.55 4.86
CA ASN A 14 9.91 -19.02 6.19
C ASN A 14 8.76 -18.13 6.74
N GLY A 15 7.51 -18.38 6.33
CA GLY A 15 6.35 -17.64 6.85
C GLY A 15 5.36 -17.23 5.77
N ILE A 16 4.58 -16.18 6.02
CA ILE A 16 3.56 -15.70 5.08
C ILE A 16 4.00 -14.38 4.47
N MET A 17 4.06 -14.31 3.14
CA MET A 17 4.23 -13.06 2.40
C MET A 17 2.87 -12.39 2.22
N MET A 18 2.72 -11.18 2.76
CA MET A 18 1.56 -10.31 2.53
C MET A 18 1.90 -9.29 1.44
N VAL A 19 1.00 -9.14 0.47
CA VAL A 19 1.07 -8.11 -0.58
C VAL A 19 -0.21 -7.28 -0.55
N ASP A 20 -0.09 -6.00 -0.20
CA ASP A 20 -1.18 -5.04 -0.30
C ASP A 20 -1.18 -4.38 -1.70
N LYS A 21 -2.29 -4.48 -2.43
CA LYS A 21 -2.50 -3.86 -3.74
C LYS A 21 -3.65 -2.87 -3.68
N VAL A 22 -3.37 -1.60 -4.00
CA VAL A 22 -4.41 -0.55 -4.09
C VAL A 22 -4.51 -0.03 -5.52
N ILE A 23 -5.71 -0.05 -6.08
CA ILE A 23 -6.08 0.56 -7.35
C ILE A 23 -7.03 1.71 -7.05
N TYR A 24 -6.72 2.92 -7.51
CA TYR A 24 -7.55 4.09 -7.25
C TYR A 24 -7.65 5.01 -8.48
N SER A 25 -8.79 5.69 -8.61
CA SER A 25 -9.01 6.70 -9.65
C SER A 25 -8.81 8.11 -9.10
N ILE A 26 -7.99 8.93 -9.75
CA ILE A 26 -7.78 10.33 -9.37
C ILE A 26 -8.74 11.24 -10.15
N PRO A 27 -9.55 12.07 -9.48
CA PRO A 27 -10.34 13.12 -10.15
C PRO A 27 -9.46 14.32 -10.59
N PHE A 28 -9.95 15.16 -11.52
CA PHE A 28 -9.36 16.47 -11.93
C PHE A 28 -8.23 16.52 -13.01
N GLY A 29 -8.44 15.97 -14.21
CA GLY A 29 -7.68 16.37 -15.42
C GLY A 29 -6.16 16.09 -15.42
N ILE A 30 -5.45 16.36 -16.53
CA ILE A 30 -4.05 15.88 -16.75
C ILE A 30 -3.04 16.60 -15.84
N ILE A 31 -3.16 17.92 -15.67
CA ILE A 31 -2.18 18.75 -14.95
C ILE A 31 -2.33 18.57 -13.43
N GLY A 32 -3.56 18.52 -12.91
CA GLY A 32 -3.84 18.21 -11.51
C GLY A 32 -3.47 16.77 -11.14
N ARG A 33 -3.63 15.82 -12.07
CA ARG A 33 -3.24 14.42 -11.86
C ARG A 33 -1.75 14.25 -11.61
N LEU A 34 -0.86 14.92 -12.33
CA LEU A 34 0.59 14.70 -12.17
C LEU A 34 1.11 15.13 -10.80
N ALA A 35 0.75 16.33 -10.33
CA ALA A 35 1.11 16.80 -9.00
C ALA A 35 0.50 15.92 -7.90
N HIS A 36 -0.79 15.55 -8.06
CA HIS A 36 -1.51 14.71 -7.11
C HIS A 36 -0.97 13.27 -7.08
N ILE A 37 -0.52 12.70 -8.21
CA ILE A 37 0.07 11.35 -8.29
C ILE A 37 1.35 11.28 -7.46
N ILE A 38 2.24 12.27 -7.59
CA ILE A 38 3.52 12.27 -6.87
C ILE A 38 3.25 12.31 -5.35
N TRP A 39 2.37 13.21 -4.92
CA TRP A 39 2.04 13.34 -3.50
C TRP A 39 1.31 12.10 -2.95
N VAL A 40 0.29 11.59 -3.65
CA VAL A 40 -0.43 10.38 -3.24
C VAL A 40 0.48 9.16 -3.23
N LYS A 41 1.41 9.03 -4.18
CA LYS A 41 2.39 7.93 -4.17
C LYS A 41 3.29 8.00 -2.93
N ALA A 42 3.76 9.19 -2.56
CA ALA A 42 4.56 9.36 -1.36
C ALA A 42 3.77 9.01 -0.09
N GLU A 43 2.50 9.44 -0.03
CA GLU A 43 1.62 9.16 1.10
C GLU A 43 1.25 7.68 1.23
N LEU A 44 0.89 7.03 0.12
CA LEU A 44 0.65 5.58 0.09
C LEU A 44 1.90 4.83 0.54
N LYS A 45 3.09 5.21 0.04
CA LYS A 45 4.36 4.61 0.48
C LYS A 45 4.57 4.78 1.99
N ARG A 46 4.24 5.94 2.56
CA ARG A 46 4.32 6.20 4.00
C ARG A 46 3.38 5.27 4.78
N ILE A 47 2.13 5.14 4.34
CA ILE A 47 1.12 4.26 4.96
C ILE A 47 1.58 2.80 4.91
N PHE A 48 1.99 2.31 3.74
CA PHE A 48 2.42 0.91 3.59
C PHE A 48 3.72 0.62 4.36
N ASN A 49 4.67 1.54 4.38
CA ASN A 49 5.88 1.38 5.19
C ASN A 49 5.57 1.34 6.69
N HIS A 50 4.63 2.18 7.16
CA HIS A 50 4.20 2.14 8.55
C HIS A 50 3.54 0.81 8.89
N ARG A 51 2.62 0.33 8.04
CA ARG A 51 1.98 -0.98 8.19
C ARG A 51 3.00 -2.11 8.24
N TYR A 52 3.96 -2.11 7.32
CA TYR A 52 5.05 -3.09 7.30
C TYR A 52 5.79 -3.13 8.63
N LYS A 53 6.21 -1.97 9.15
CA LYS A 53 6.92 -1.88 10.44
C LYS A 53 6.08 -2.37 11.62
N VAL A 54 4.80 -2.02 11.67
CA VAL A 54 3.90 -2.44 12.75
C VAL A 54 3.66 -3.94 12.71
N ILE A 55 3.40 -4.50 11.52
CA ILE A 55 3.23 -5.95 11.33
C ILE A 55 4.52 -6.67 11.70
N GLU A 56 5.66 -6.18 11.22
CA GLU A 56 6.96 -6.72 11.62
C GLU A 56 7.10 -6.70 13.15
N GLN A 57 6.81 -5.59 13.82
CA GLN A 57 6.90 -5.51 15.28
C GLN A 57 5.97 -6.49 16.00
N ILE A 58 4.70 -6.62 15.58
CA ILE A 58 3.72 -7.50 16.22
C ILE A 58 4.12 -8.98 16.07
N PHE A 59 4.66 -9.38 14.92
CA PHE A 59 4.94 -10.78 14.62
C PHE A 59 6.39 -11.20 14.84
N LYS A 60 7.33 -10.26 15.05
CA LYS A 60 8.75 -10.55 15.32
C LYS A 60 9.04 -10.94 16.77
N GLU A 61 8.06 -10.83 17.67
CA GLU A 61 8.16 -11.26 19.08
C GLU A 61 7.69 -12.72 19.34
N ASN A 62 7.50 -13.55 18.32
CA ASN A 62 7.20 -14.98 18.48
C ASN A 62 8.22 -15.88 17.77
#